data_AF-A0A9W8JG48-F1
#
_entry.id   AF-A0A9W8JG48-F1
#
_cell.length_a   1.000
_cell.length_b   1.000
_cell.length_c   1.000
_cell.angle_alpha   90.00
_cell.angle_beta   90.00
_cell.angle_gamma   90.00
#
_symmetry.space_group_name_H-M   'P 1'
#
loop_
_entity.id
_entity.type
_entity.pdbx_description
1 polymer ?
#
loop_
_entity_poly.entity_id
_entity_poly.type
_entity_poly.pdbx_seq_one_letter_code
_entity_poly.pdbx_strand_id
1 'polypeptide(L)'
;MWVIPPSNFGASLSLFKRPANTIATRDETLSRLVHLSSSMLKRNADLEQRVAELEVELHVWKQAHSVALEASEAHNVQIAALNRQISGLDYFKSNQNPLILCVINGDELVFNRDLLSQGFQGGRLAAQEITKAIAEHLTKEEADLLEAVLSNGVCTHEHFEAFYAGFSQASARFAVVDAGYSKDAAEAKIKEYLQTYTRFPQTIRVFFGGSSS
;
A
#
# COMPACT_ATOMS: atom_id res chain seq x y z
N MET A 1 26.91 30.51 -134.48
CA MET A 1 25.68 31.31 -134.55
C MET A 1 24.83 30.96 -133.33
N TRP A 2 24.24 31.98 -132.70
CA TRP A 2 23.36 32.01 -131.52
C TRP A 2 23.99 32.40 -130.17
N VAL A 3 23.78 33.69 -129.88
CA VAL A 3 23.84 34.41 -128.61
C VAL A 3 22.45 34.36 -127.98
N ILE A 4 22.35 34.13 -126.66
CA ILE A 4 21.40 34.78 -125.73
C ILE A 4 22.07 34.91 -124.33
N PRO A 5 22.08 36.09 -123.67
CA PRO A 5 22.59 36.31 -122.31
C PRO A 5 21.42 36.50 -121.29
N PRO A 6 21.61 37.09 -120.08
CA PRO A 6 21.43 36.42 -118.78
C PRO A 6 20.14 36.81 -118.02
N SER A 7 19.80 36.09 -116.94
CA SER A 7 19.04 36.68 -115.83
C SER A 7 19.35 36.04 -114.47
N ASN A 8 19.84 36.91 -113.59
CA ASN A 8 19.96 36.74 -112.15
C ASN A 8 18.61 36.44 -111.50
N PHE A 9 18.58 35.48 -110.58
CA PHE A 9 17.85 35.64 -109.32
C PHE A 9 18.72 35.06 -108.21
N GLY A 10 19.28 35.95 -107.40
CA GLY A 10 19.99 35.59 -106.19
C GLY A 10 19.04 35.14 -105.09
N ALA A 11 19.52 34.31 -104.18
CA ALA A 11 19.90 34.77 -102.85
C ALA A 11 20.03 33.58 -101.89
N SER A 12 21.14 33.59 -101.16
CA SER A 12 21.30 33.03 -99.82
C SER A 12 21.09 31.52 -99.64
N LEU A 13 22.20 30.78 -99.63
CA LEU A 13 22.28 29.54 -98.85
C LEU A 13 23.54 29.56 -97.96
N SER A 14 23.70 30.63 -97.18
CA SER A 14 24.55 30.61 -96.00
C SER A 14 23.68 30.36 -94.77
N LEU A 15 23.22 29.13 -94.57
CA LEU A 15 22.57 28.75 -93.31
C LEU A 15 22.76 27.25 -93.08
N PHE A 16 23.14 26.94 -91.84
CA PHE A 16 23.24 25.59 -91.28
C PHE A 16 24.55 24.80 -91.47
N LYS A 17 25.68 25.44 -91.14
CA LYS A 17 26.74 24.68 -90.44
C LYS A 17 26.28 24.53 -88.98
N ARG A 18 25.61 23.42 -88.65
CA ARG A 18 25.21 23.12 -87.25
C ARG A 18 26.46 23.24 -86.37
N PRO A 19 26.47 24.07 -85.32
CA PRO A 19 27.61 24.12 -84.43
C PRO A 19 27.68 22.77 -83.70
N ALA A 20 28.85 22.13 -83.75
CA ALA A 20 29.13 20.88 -83.04
C ALA A 20 28.80 20.96 -81.53
N ASN A 21 28.68 22.18 -81.00
CA ASN A 21 28.29 22.49 -79.63
C ASN A 21 26.87 22.05 -79.26
N THR A 22 25.89 22.05 -80.18
CA THR A 22 24.48 21.75 -79.85
C THR A 22 24.21 20.26 -79.61
N ILE A 23 24.99 19.38 -80.23
CA ILE A 23 24.88 17.92 -80.03
C ILE A 23 25.51 17.55 -78.69
N ALA A 24 26.68 18.13 -78.36
CA ALA A 24 27.34 17.94 -77.07
C ALA A 24 26.47 18.43 -75.89
N THR A 25 25.81 19.59 -76.01
CA THR A 25 24.90 20.08 -74.97
C THR A 25 23.66 19.20 -74.79
N ARG A 26 23.16 18.59 -75.87
CA ARG A 26 21.99 17.71 -75.81
C ARG A 26 22.32 16.38 -75.15
N ASP A 27 23.48 15.81 -75.45
CA ASP A 27 23.99 14.61 -74.79
C ASP A 27 24.24 14.83 -73.29
N GLU A 28 24.75 16.02 -72.93
CA GLU A 28 24.93 16.42 -71.53
C GLU A 28 23.58 16.55 -70.80
N THR A 29 22.57 17.15 -71.44
CA THR A 29 21.22 17.25 -70.84
C THR A 29 20.55 15.89 -70.66
N LEU A 30 20.70 14.97 -71.62
CA LEU A 30 20.18 13.61 -71.53
C LEU A 30 20.89 12.84 -70.41
N SER A 31 22.22 12.97 -70.31
CA SER A 31 23.01 12.36 -69.24
C SER A 31 22.59 12.87 -67.85
N ARG A 32 22.34 14.17 -67.70
CA ARG A 32 21.82 14.76 -66.44
C ARG A 32 20.41 14.24 -66.11
N LEU A 33 19.53 14.12 -67.10
CA LEU A 33 18.17 13.62 -66.92
C LEU A 33 18.18 12.15 -66.47
N VAL A 34 19.01 11.32 -67.10
CA VAL A 34 19.20 9.90 -66.72
C VAL A 34 19.75 9.80 -65.31
N HIS A 35 20.77 10.59 -64.97
CA HIS A 35 21.33 10.63 -63.62
C HIS A 35 20.28 11.04 -62.58
N LEU A 36 19.54 12.12 -62.83
CA LEU A 36 18.46 12.57 -61.94
C LEU A 36 17.35 11.52 -61.78
N SER A 37 16.91 10.92 -62.89
CA SER A 37 15.90 9.85 -62.87
C SER A 37 16.37 8.64 -62.06
N SER A 38 17.61 8.19 -62.27
CA SER A 38 18.20 7.09 -61.50
C SER A 38 18.32 7.40 -60.00
N SER A 39 18.69 8.64 -59.66
CA SER A 39 18.76 9.10 -58.27
C SER A 39 17.38 9.18 -57.62
N MET A 40 16.34 9.59 -58.36
CA MET A 40 14.97 9.65 -57.87
C MET A 40 14.39 8.25 -57.66
N LEU A 41 14.62 7.34 -58.60
CA LEU A 41 14.21 5.93 -58.47
C LEU A 41 14.85 5.27 -57.26
N LYS A 42 16.16 5.49 -57.05
CA LYS A 42 16.86 4.98 -55.87
C LYS A 42 16.26 5.54 -54.58
N ARG A 43 16.02 6.85 -54.51
CA ARG A 43 15.43 7.49 -53.34
C ARG A 43 14.00 7.00 -53.06
N ASN A 44 13.21 6.77 -54.09
CA ASN A 44 11.87 6.20 -53.94
C ASN A 44 11.92 4.78 -53.40
N ALA A 45 12.82 3.93 -53.93
CA ALA A 45 13.02 2.58 -53.40
C ALA A 45 13.46 2.60 -51.92
N ASP A 46 14.40 3.47 -51.56
CA ASP A 46 14.85 3.64 -50.17
C ASP A 46 13.71 4.12 -49.25
N LEU A 47 12.84 5.02 -49.74
CA LEU A 47 11.67 5.50 -48.98
C LEU A 47 10.62 4.40 -48.81
N GLU A 48 10.31 3.65 -49.87
CA GLU A 48 9.37 2.52 -49.82
C GLU A 48 9.84 1.45 -48.84
N GLN A 49 11.13 1.13 -48.83
CA GLN A 49 11.71 0.22 -47.86
C GLN A 49 11.54 0.75 -46.42
N ARG A 50 11.83 2.03 -46.20
CA ARG A 50 11.75 2.63 -44.86
C ARG A 50 10.31 2.74 -44.36
N VAL A 51 9.35 2.95 -45.25
CA VAL A 51 7.92 2.89 -44.93
C VAL A 51 7.54 1.48 -44.49
N ALA A 52 7.94 0.45 -45.25
CA ALA A 52 7.66 -0.94 -44.88
C ALA A 52 8.27 -1.33 -43.52
N GLU A 53 9.51 -0.90 -43.24
CA GLU A 53 10.16 -1.12 -41.94
C GLU A 53 9.37 -0.46 -40.79
N LEU A 54 9.00 0.82 -40.96
CA LEU A 54 8.24 1.55 -39.94
C LEU A 54 6.84 0.99 -39.73
N GLU A 55 6.17 0.48 -40.77
CA GLU A 55 4.86 -0.18 -40.65
C GLU A 55 4.94 -1.43 -39.78
N VAL A 56 6.02 -2.22 -39.92
CA VAL A 56 6.27 -3.39 -39.08
C VAL A 56 6.55 -2.97 -37.64
N GLU A 57 7.43 -2.00 -37.41
CA GLU A 57 7.74 -1.51 -36.06
C GLU A 57 6.49 -0.95 -35.35
N LEU A 58 5.66 -0.21 -36.08
CA LEU A 58 4.41 0.35 -35.56
C LEU A 58 3.44 -0.78 -35.19
N HIS A 59 3.35 -1.83 -35.99
CA HIS A 59 2.52 -3.00 -35.67
C HIS A 59 2.98 -3.69 -34.38
N VAL A 60 4.30 -3.93 -34.24
CA VAL A 60 4.88 -4.51 -33.02
C VAL A 60 4.60 -3.64 -31.80
N TRP A 61 4.77 -2.33 -31.92
CA TRP A 61 4.55 -1.40 -30.82
C TRP A 61 3.09 -1.35 -30.39
N LYS A 62 2.15 -1.35 -31.35
CA LYS A 62 0.71 -1.42 -31.05
C LYS A 62 0.34 -2.69 -30.30
N GLN A 63 0.87 -3.84 -30.72
CA GLN A 63 0.62 -5.11 -30.04
C GLN A 63 1.18 -5.10 -28.61
N ALA A 64 2.43 -4.66 -28.44
CA ALA A 64 3.06 -4.55 -27.12
C ALA A 64 2.30 -3.58 -26.21
N HIS A 65 1.83 -2.46 -26.75
CA HIS A 65 1.02 -1.49 -26.01
C HIS A 65 -0.33 -2.06 -25.56
N SER A 66 -1.02 -2.81 -26.43
CA SER A 66 -2.28 -3.48 -26.07
C SER A 66 -2.10 -4.46 -24.91
N VAL A 67 -1.05 -5.29 -24.96
CA VAL A 67 -0.74 -6.25 -23.89
C VAL A 67 -0.39 -5.54 -22.59
N ALA A 68 0.38 -4.46 -22.65
CA ALA A 68 0.72 -3.67 -21.47
C ALA A 68 -0.52 -2.99 -20.86
N LEU A 69 -1.45 -2.52 -21.68
CA LEU A 69 -2.70 -1.91 -21.23
C LEU A 69 -3.58 -2.93 -20.49
N GLU A 70 -3.80 -4.10 -21.09
CA GLU A 70 -4.57 -5.19 -20.47
C GLU A 70 -3.96 -5.62 -19.13
N ALA A 71 -2.63 -5.75 -19.06
CA ALA A 71 -1.93 -6.07 -17.82
C ALA A 71 -2.12 -4.98 -16.75
N SER A 72 -2.07 -3.70 -17.14
CA SER A 72 -2.33 -2.58 -16.23
C SER A 72 -3.77 -2.55 -15.73
N GLU A 73 -4.74 -2.84 -16.58
CA GLU A 73 -6.16 -2.89 -16.20
C GLU A 73 -6.42 -4.05 -15.23
N ALA A 74 -5.87 -5.23 -15.50
CA ALA A 74 -5.96 -6.38 -14.59
C ALA A 74 -5.33 -6.05 -13.22
N HIS A 75 -4.17 -5.39 -13.23
CA HIS A 75 -3.51 -4.94 -12.00
C HIS A 75 -4.37 -3.92 -11.22
N ASN A 76 -5.00 -2.97 -11.90
CA ASN A 76 -5.89 -2.00 -11.26
C ASN A 76 -7.12 -2.65 -10.63
N VAL A 77 -7.72 -3.66 -11.30
CA VAL A 77 -8.83 -4.44 -10.73
C VAL A 77 -8.38 -5.19 -9.48
N GLN A 78 -7.18 -5.78 -9.50
CA GLN A 78 -6.63 -6.47 -8.33
C GLN A 78 -6.38 -5.51 -7.16
N ILE A 79 -5.81 -4.33 -7.42
CA ILE A 79 -5.63 -3.28 -6.40
C ILE A 79 -6.99 -2.86 -5.82
N ALA A 80 -8.00 -2.65 -6.66
CA ALA A 80 -9.34 -2.29 -6.20
C ALA A 80 -9.95 -3.39 -5.31
N ALA A 81 -9.74 -4.67 -5.66
CA ALA A 81 -10.19 -5.79 -4.83
C ALA A 81 -9.47 -5.84 -3.48
N LEU A 82 -8.13 -5.68 -3.47
CA LEU A 82 -7.35 -5.61 -2.23
C LEU A 82 -7.79 -4.43 -1.35
N ASN A 83 -7.98 -3.26 -1.93
CA ASN A 83 -8.42 -2.07 -1.20
C ASN A 83 -9.79 -2.27 -0.56
N ARG A 84 -10.73 -2.97 -1.22
CA ARG A 84 -12.02 -3.34 -0.63
C ARG A 84 -11.85 -4.29 0.57
N GLN A 85 -10.95 -5.25 0.49
CA GLN A 85 -10.65 -6.15 1.62
C GLN A 85 -10.02 -5.39 2.79
N ILE A 86 -9.07 -4.49 2.51
CA ILE A 86 -8.44 -3.63 3.52
C ILE A 86 -9.50 -2.74 4.19
N SER A 87 -10.35 -2.08 3.42
CA SER A 87 -11.44 -1.26 3.99
C SER A 87 -12.42 -2.09 4.83
N GLY A 88 -12.71 -3.33 4.42
CA GLY A 88 -13.50 -4.27 5.22
C GLY A 88 -12.83 -4.61 6.54
N LEU A 89 -11.53 -4.87 6.55
CA LEU A 89 -10.75 -5.13 7.76
C LEU A 89 -10.58 -3.87 8.63
N ASP A 90 -10.44 -2.70 8.04
CA ASP A 90 -10.30 -1.44 8.76
C ASP A 90 -11.60 -1.03 9.46
N TYR A 91 -12.77 -1.35 8.91
CA TYR A 91 -14.04 -1.20 9.64
C TYR A 91 -14.03 -1.99 10.95
N PHE A 92 -13.46 -3.20 10.95
CA PHE A 92 -13.26 -4.01 12.15
C PHE A 92 -12.11 -3.54 13.05
N LYS A 93 -11.24 -2.62 12.63
CA LYS A 93 -10.19 -2.04 13.50
C LYS A 93 -10.58 -0.69 14.07
N SER A 94 -11.30 0.12 13.29
CA SER A 94 -11.63 1.51 13.61
C SER A 94 -12.92 1.67 14.41
N ASN A 95 -13.83 0.69 14.37
CA ASN A 95 -15.11 0.73 15.10
C ASN A 95 -15.15 -0.20 16.33
N GLN A 96 -13.99 -0.66 16.81
CA GLN A 96 -13.94 -1.46 18.04
C GLN A 96 -13.94 -0.55 19.25
N ASN A 97 -14.79 -0.86 20.22
CA ASN A 97 -14.65 -0.36 21.57
C ASN A 97 -13.48 -1.15 22.18
N PRO A 98 -12.26 -0.59 22.26
CA PRO A 98 -11.07 -1.35 22.60
C PRO A 98 -11.22 -1.98 23.98
N LEU A 99 -10.94 -3.28 24.08
CA LEU A 99 -10.98 -4.01 25.32
C LEU A 99 -9.58 -4.01 25.94
N ILE A 100 -9.51 -3.60 27.20
CA ILE A 100 -8.33 -3.78 28.04
C ILE A 100 -8.72 -4.76 29.13
N LEU A 101 -8.07 -5.92 29.14
CA LEU A 101 -8.30 -6.93 30.15
C LEU A 101 -7.24 -6.79 31.24
N CYS A 102 -7.65 -6.68 32.50
CA CYS A 102 -6.76 -6.79 33.65
C CYS A 102 -7.16 -8.02 34.46
N VAL A 103 -6.23 -8.94 34.64
CA VAL A 103 -6.43 -10.15 35.44
C VAL A 103 -5.53 -10.05 36.66
N ILE A 104 -6.15 -10.07 37.84
CA ILE A 104 -5.45 -10.02 39.13
C ILE A 104 -5.69 -11.34 39.83
N ASN A 105 -4.61 -12.06 40.14
CA ASN A 105 -4.67 -13.23 40.99
C ASN A 105 -4.78 -12.79 42.46
N GLY A 106 -5.99 -12.85 43.01
CA GLY A 106 -6.25 -12.44 44.39
C GLY A 106 -5.60 -13.32 45.45
N ASP A 107 -5.18 -14.54 45.11
CA ASP A 107 -4.50 -15.44 46.06
C ASP A 107 -3.04 -15.04 46.28
N GLU A 108 -2.42 -14.41 45.28
CA GLU A 108 -1.01 -14.00 45.28
C GLU A 108 -0.82 -12.48 45.39
N LEU A 109 -1.89 -11.70 45.21
CA LEU A 109 -1.87 -10.25 45.29
C LEU A 109 -2.68 -9.76 46.50
N VAL A 110 -1.98 -9.29 47.53
CA VAL A 110 -2.60 -8.69 48.73
C VAL A 110 -2.73 -7.19 48.54
N PHE A 111 -3.92 -6.62 48.73
CA PHE A 111 -4.16 -5.16 48.62
C PHE A 111 -3.54 -4.36 49.77
N ASN A 112 -3.38 -3.04 49.57
CA ASN A 112 -2.89 -2.11 50.60
C ASN A 112 -3.73 -2.19 51.89
N ARG A 113 -3.04 -2.20 53.04
CA ARG A 113 -3.66 -2.33 54.37
C ARG A 113 -4.65 -1.26 54.74
N ASP A 114 -4.31 -0.01 54.46
CA ASP A 114 -5.16 1.10 54.84
C ASP A 114 -6.48 1.04 54.06
N LEU A 115 -6.44 0.61 52.80
CA LEU A 115 -7.62 0.38 51.99
C LEU A 115 -8.41 -0.84 52.48
N LEU A 116 -7.76 -1.97 52.76
CA LEU A 116 -8.45 -3.16 53.29
C LEU A 116 -9.17 -2.88 54.61
N SER A 117 -8.54 -2.14 55.53
CA SER A 117 -9.15 -1.79 56.82
C SER A 117 -10.37 -0.88 56.72
N GLN A 118 -10.55 -0.17 55.60
CA GLN A 118 -11.71 0.67 55.32
C GLN A 118 -12.91 -0.12 54.76
N GLY A 119 -12.78 -1.44 54.59
CA GLY A 119 -13.83 -2.31 54.08
C GLY A 119 -14.39 -1.81 52.75
N PHE A 120 -15.72 -1.67 52.66
CA PHE A 120 -16.41 -1.28 51.43
C PHE A 120 -15.89 0.02 50.80
N GLN A 121 -15.60 1.05 51.62
CA GLN A 121 -15.10 2.31 51.09
C GLN A 121 -13.69 2.16 50.52
N GLY A 122 -12.83 1.40 51.20
CA GLY A 122 -11.49 1.10 50.71
C GLY A 122 -11.49 0.26 49.43
N GLY A 123 -12.45 -0.67 49.29
CA GLY A 123 -12.67 -1.42 48.05
C GLY A 123 -12.97 -0.50 46.87
N ARG A 124 -13.85 0.49 47.06
CA ARG A 124 -14.13 1.49 46.02
C ARG A 124 -12.93 2.37 45.69
N LEU A 125 -12.15 2.76 46.69
CA LEU A 125 -10.94 3.56 46.49
C LEU A 125 -9.86 2.77 45.72
N ALA A 126 -9.60 1.52 46.10
CA ALA A 126 -8.67 0.65 45.39
C ALA A 126 -9.06 0.46 43.92
N ALA A 127 -10.37 0.26 43.65
CA ALA A 127 -10.90 0.18 42.30
C ALA A 127 -10.67 1.47 41.48
N GLN A 128 -10.82 2.63 42.11
CA GLN A 128 -10.54 3.93 41.49
C GLN A 128 -9.05 4.12 41.21
N GLU A 129 -8.17 3.76 42.15
CA GLU A 129 -6.72 3.86 42.00
C GLU A 129 -6.21 2.97 40.88
N ILE A 130 -6.66 1.71 40.80
CA ILE A 130 -6.30 0.79 39.72
C ILE A 130 -6.81 1.32 38.37
N THR A 131 -8.05 1.82 38.31
CA THR A 131 -8.59 2.41 37.07
C THR A 131 -7.74 3.59 36.59
N LYS A 132 -7.36 4.47 37.52
CA LYS A 132 -6.54 5.64 37.23
C LYS A 132 -5.15 5.24 36.78
N ALA A 133 -4.51 4.32 37.50
CA ALA A 133 -3.18 3.82 37.17
C ALA A 133 -3.16 3.16 35.80
N ILE A 134 -4.15 2.31 35.46
CA ILE A 134 -4.30 1.74 34.11
C ILE A 134 -4.47 2.84 33.06
N ALA A 135 -5.34 3.84 33.30
CA ALA A 135 -5.55 4.93 32.35
C ALA A 135 -4.26 5.74 32.08
N GLU A 136 -3.49 6.04 33.12
CA GLU A 136 -2.18 6.68 33.01
C GLU A 136 -1.18 5.75 32.28
N HIS A 137 -1.25 4.45 32.52
CA HIS A 137 -0.42 3.43 31.87
C HIS A 137 -0.69 3.24 30.38
N LEU A 138 -1.90 3.54 29.92
CA LEU A 138 -2.19 3.48 28.49
C LEU A 138 -1.50 4.62 27.73
N THR A 139 -1.21 5.73 28.43
CA THR A 139 -0.56 6.92 27.87
C THR A 139 0.97 6.91 27.95
N LYS A 140 1.56 5.97 28.70
CA LYS A 140 3.01 5.75 28.79
C LYS A 140 3.33 4.31 28.40
N GLU A 141 4.35 4.11 27.56
CA GLU A 141 4.93 2.78 27.40
C GLU A 141 5.69 2.43 28.69
N GLU A 142 5.25 1.34 29.32
CA GLU A 142 5.86 0.59 30.42
C GLU A 142 6.03 1.26 31.80
N ALA A 143 5.45 0.62 32.81
CA ALA A 143 5.85 0.53 34.22
C ALA A 143 4.92 -0.45 34.98
N ASP A 144 5.54 -1.34 35.73
CA ASP A 144 4.86 -2.37 36.49
C ASP A 144 3.83 -1.81 37.48
N LEU A 145 2.56 -2.17 37.26
CA LEU A 145 1.43 -1.96 38.20
C LEU A 145 1.58 -2.79 39.49
N LEU A 146 2.63 -3.61 39.55
CA LEU A 146 2.85 -4.68 40.53
C LEU A 146 3.42 -4.16 41.86
N GLU A 147 4.18 -3.06 41.84
CA GLU A 147 4.96 -2.60 42.99
C GLU A 147 4.15 -1.78 44.02
N ALA A 148 2.98 -1.25 43.62
CA ALA A 148 2.13 -0.46 44.51
C ALA A 148 1.25 -1.30 45.46
N VAL A 149 1.05 -2.58 45.15
CA VAL A 149 0.00 -3.37 45.78
C VAL A 149 0.54 -4.28 46.91
N LEU A 150 1.77 -4.76 46.80
CA LEU A 150 2.27 -5.88 47.61
C LEU A 150 2.88 -5.46 48.98
N SER A 151 2.13 -5.50 50.09
CA SER A 151 2.68 -5.94 51.40
C SER A 151 1.64 -6.25 52.52
N ASN A 152 1.68 -7.54 52.94
CA ASN A 152 1.65 -8.14 54.29
C ASN A 152 0.45 -7.99 55.28
N GLY A 153 -0.34 -9.09 55.39
CA GLY A 153 -1.04 -9.61 56.59
C GLY A 153 -2.02 -8.72 57.38
N VAL A 154 -3.27 -8.54 56.91
CA VAL A 154 -3.87 -7.20 56.99
C VAL A 154 -5.25 -7.00 57.67
N CYS A 155 -6.24 -7.90 57.59
CA CYS A 155 -7.61 -7.54 58.03
C CYS A 155 -8.47 -8.72 58.52
N THR A 156 -9.58 -8.40 59.21
CA THR A 156 -10.58 -9.41 59.65
C THR A 156 -11.44 -9.86 58.47
N HIS A 157 -12.07 -11.03 58.60
CA HIS A 157 -12.93 -11.60 57.54
C HIS A 157 -14.05 -10.64 57.09
N GLU A 158 -14.72 -9.98 58.04
CA GLU A 158 -15.77 -8.99 57.75
C GLU A 158 -15.25 -7.77 56.96
N HIS A 159 -14.05 -7.27 57.29
CA HIS A 159 -13.43 -6.16 56.53
C HIS A 159 -13.06 -6.60 55.12
N PHE A 160 -12.57 -7.83 54.96
CA PHE A 160 -12.23 -8.40 53.66
C PHE A 160 -13.48 -8.56 52.78
N GLU A 161 -14.56 -9.14 53.29
CA GLU A 161 -15.82 -9.29 52.53
C GLU A 161 -16.41 -7.93 52.15
N ALA A 162 -16.43 -6.97 53.09
CA ALA A 162 -16.90 -5.62 52.82
C ALA A 162 -16.04 -4.94 51.73
N PHE A 163 -14.72 -5.07 51.80
CA PHE A 163 -13.79 -4.58 50.77
C PHE A 163 -14.08 -5.19 49.40
N TYR A 164 -14.24 -6.51 49.35
CA TYR A 164 -14.49 -7.24 48.11
C TYR A 164 -15.81 -6.83 47.45
N ALA A 165 -16.85 -6.63 48.25
CA ALA A 165 -18.14 -6.08 47.80
C ALA A 165 -17.97 -4.64 47.28
N GLY A 166 -17.22 -3.79 47.99
CA GLY A 166 -16.94 -2.42 47.56
C GLY A 166 -16.16 -2.35 46.26
N PHE A 167 -15.15 -3.20 46.09
CA PHE A 167 -14.32 -3.27 44.90
C PHE A 167 -15.12 -3.72 43.67
N SER A 168 -15.83 -4.86 43.78
CA SER A 168 -16.65 -5.39 42.68
C SER A 168 -17.79 -4.45 42.27
N GLN A 169 -18.39 -3.74 43.22
CA GLN A 169 -19.51 -2.83 42.95
C GLN A 169 -19.08 -1.42 42.54
N ALA A 170 -17.78 -1.09 42.60
CA ALA A 170 -17.29 0.24 42.23
C ALA A 170 -17.56 0.56 40.75
N SER A 171 -17.62 -0.45 39.89
CA SER A 171 -17.96 -0.32 38.48
C SER A 171 -18.32 -1.68 37.89
N ALA A 172 -19.24 -1.71 36.92
CA ALA A 172 -19.54 -2.90 36.12
C ALA A 172 -18.33 -3.43 35.32
N ARG A 173 -17.23 -2.67 35.24
CA ARG A 173 -15.96 -3.11 34.64
C ARG A 173 -15.15 -4.04 35.55
N PHE A 174 -15.42 -4.05 36.85
CA PHE A 174 -14.76 -4.96 37.78
C PHE A 174 -15.56 -6.25 37.88
N ALA A 175 -14.93 -7.35 37.50
CA ALA A 175 -15.46 -8.68 37.67
C ALA A 175 -14.60 -9.42 38.70
N VAL A 176 -15.29 -10.05 39.64
CA VAL A 176 -14.73 -10.83 40.71
C VAL A 176 -15.15 -12.27 40.46
N VAL A 177 -14.18 -13.17 40.43
CA VAL A 177 -14.40 -14.56 40.03
C VAL A 177 -13.95 -15.46 41.17
N ASP A 178 -14.87 -16.27 41.68
CA ASP A 178 -14.51 -17.35 42.61
C ASP A 178 -13.57 -18.32 41.88
N ALA A 179 -12.37 -18.52 42.41
CA ALA A 179 -11.39 -19.44 41.85
C ALA A 179 -11.79 -20.91 42.08
N GLY A 180 -12.49 -21.22 43.17
CA GLY A 180 -12.72 -22.57 43.65
C GLY A 180 -11.62 -23.05 44.62
N TYR A 181 -11.82 -24.24 45.20
CA TYR A 181 -11.03 -24.69 46.36
C TYR A 181 -9.73 -25.43 46.04
N SER A 182 -9.44 -25.76 44.77
CA SER A 182 -8.20 -26.49 44.44
C SER A 182 -7.01 -25.54 44.32
N LYS A 183 -5.83 -26.02 44.70
CA LYS A 183 -4.58 -25.25 44.69
C LYS A 183 -4.30 -24.56 43.34
N ASP A 184 -4.67 -25.21 42.24
CA ASP A 184 -4.41 -24.72 40.87
C ASP A 184 -5.68 -24.14 40.20
N ALA A 185 -6.77 -23.93 40.95
CA ALA A 185 -8.05 -23.51 40.38
C ALA A 185 -7.99 -22.10 39.79
N ALA A 186 -7.30 -21.19 40.48
CA ALA A 186 -7.06 -19.83 40.04
C ALA A 186 -6.23 -19.80 38.76
N GLU A 187 -5.11 -20.53 38.72
CA GLU A 187 -4.22 -20.60 37.56
C GLU A 187 -4.94 -21.15 36.31
N ALA A 188 -5.72 -22.21 36.48
CA ALA A 188 -6.52 -22.78 35.39
C ALA A 188 -7.51 -21.75 34.82
N LYS A 189 -8.21 -21.00 35.67
CA LYS A 189 -9.16 -19.96 35.22
C LYS A 189 -8.45 -18.78 34.57
N ILE A 190 -7.35 -18.31 35.14
CA ILE A 190 -6.52 -17.24 34.56
C ILE A 190 -6.07 -17.65 33.15
N LYS A 191 -5.57 -18.87 32.99
CA LYS A 191 -5.13 -19.40 31.70
C LYS A 191 -6.26 -19.41 30.66
N GLU A 192 -7.45 -19.88 31.03
CA GLU A 192 -8.61 -19.90 30.12
C GLU A 192 -9.10 -18.48 29.76
N TYR A 193 -9.10 -17.55 30.73
CA TYR A 193 -9.41 -16.14 30.47
C TYR A 193 -8.42 -15.53 29.48
N LEU A 194 -7.12 -15.70 29.74
CA LEU A 194 -6.08 -15.20 28.84
C LEU A 194 -6.23 -15.81 27.44
N GLN A 195 -6.42 -17.12 27.32
CA GLN A 195 -6.60 -17.78 26.02
C GLN A 195 -7.85 -17.31 25.27
N THR A 196 -8.94 -17.00 25.98
CA THR A 196 -10.19 -16.55 25.37
C THR A 196 -10.08 -15.11 24.90
N TYR A 197 -9.70 -14.20 25.79
CA TYR A 197 -9.74 -12.76 25.51
C TYR A 197 -8.58 -12.28 24.63
N THR A 198 -7.42 -12.94 24.64
CA THR A 198 -6.32 -12.60 23.72
C THR A 198 -6.67 -12.89 22.25
N ARG A 199 -7.63 -13.79 22.00
CA ARG A 199 -8.12 -14.10 20.64
C ARG A 199 -9.11 -13.07 20.11
N PHE A 200 -9.58 -12.15 20.94
CA PHE A 200 -10.56 -11.15 20.53
C PHE A 200 -9.83 -10.00 19.82
N PRO A 201 -10.20 -9.65 18.57
CA PRO A 201 -9.57 -8.55 17.85
C PRO A 201 -9.65 -7.20 18.56
N GLN A 202 -10.59 -7.04 19.49
CA GLN A 202 -10.79 -5.84 20.30
C GLN A 202 -9.79 -5.72 21.46
N THR A 203 -9.18 -6.82 21.89
CA THR A 203 -8.28 -6.82 23.05
C THR A 203 -6.96 -6.18 22.64
N ILE A 204 -6.77 -4.93 23.03
CA ILE A 204 -5.58 -4.16 22.66
C ILE A 204 -4.43 -4.34 23.64
N ARG A 205 -4.75 -4.62 24.92
CA ARG A 205 -3.76 -4.86 25.98
C ARG A 205 -4.33 -5.81 27.03
N VAL A 206 -3.43 -6.59 27.61
CA VAL A 206 -3.70 -7.45 28.76
C VAL A 206 -2.70 -7.11 29.86
N PHE A 207 -3.20 -6.87 31.06
CA PHE A 207 -2.40 -6.72 32.27
C PHE A 207 -2.62 -7.95 33.15
N PHE A 208 -1.54 -8.47 33.72
CA PHE A 208 -1.59 -9.59 34.66
C PHE A 208 -0.81 -9.23 35.92
N GLY A 209 -1.37 -9.50 37.09
CA GLY A 209 -0.72 -9.27 38.37
C GLY A 209 -0.98 -10.41 39.36
N GLY A 210 -0.04 -10.62 40.27
CA GLY A 210 -0.09 -11.72 41.25
C GLY A 210 0.53 -13.02 40.72
N SER A 211 1.74 -12.92 40.17
CA SER A 211 2.60 -14.07 39.90
C SER A 211 3.79 -14.07 40.87
N SER A 212 3.87 -15.09 41.70
CA SER A 212 5.08 -15.46 42.41
C SER A 212 6.03 -16.17 41.44
N SER A 213 7.21 -15.57 41.22
CA SER A 213 8.34 -16.19 40.53
C SER A 213 9.04 -17.21 41.43
#